data_AF-A0A936CPI8-F1
#
_entry.id   AF-A0A936CPI8-F1
#
_cell.length_a   1.000
_cell.length_b   1.000
_cell.length_c   1.000
_cell.angle_alpha   90.00
_cell.angle_beta   90.00
_cell.angle_gamma   90.00
#
_symmetry.space_group_name_H-M   'P 1'
#
loop_
_entity.id
_entity.type
_entity.pdbx_description
1 polymer ?
#
loop_
_entity_poly.entity_id
_entity_poly.type
_entity_poly.pdbx_seq_one_letter_code
_entity_poly.pdbx_strand_id
1 'polypeptide(L)'
;MKSNIFNQIDIETHFADTKPVQHQDLLKTYLQACGNQIDDETIIIAYSNSSVKEYNDFVRSHFFPNQSIITKDDKIILVSNNYNYPIELLNGDFGIIQEVSPTNEIRNITLKRKNKLGNVIEIKVPLHFRNVTIQFKDTDEKPYYIECKIIENILYSKERDLSSDELKALYLDFKIRNPFFTSRNNRTKRCFAN
;
A
#
# COMPACT_ATOMS: atom_id res chain seq x y z
N MET A 1 6.36 38.31 20.28
CA MET A 1 7.28 37.16 20.13
C MET A 1 6.55 35.87 20.45
N LYS A 2 6.17 35.07 19.46
CA LYS A 2 5.76 33.67 19.64
C LYS A 2 6.29 32.82 18.48
N SER A 3 7.11 31.83 18.85
CA SER A 3 7.63 30.65 18.13
C SER A 3 8.28 30.82 16.73
N ASN A 4 9.61 30.65 16.70
CA ASN A 4 10.47 30.33 15.54
C ASN A 4 10.08 28.97 14.89
N ILE A 5 8.90 28.84 14.31
CA ILE A 5 8.48 27.64 13.55
C ILE A 5 8.21 28.09 12.12
N PHE A 6 9.12 27.75 11.21
CA PHE A 6 9.10 28.25 9.82
C PHE A 6 8.43 27.30 8.82
N ASN A 7 7.98 26.11 9.24
CA ASN A 7 7.45 25.06 8.36
C ASN A 7 6.12 24.48 8.87
N GLN A 8 5.13 25.31 9.13
CA GLN A 8 3.77 24.83 9.39
C GLN A 8 2.89 25.15 8.17
N ILE A 9 2.19 24.13 7.67
CA ILE A 9 1.09 24.35 6.73
C ILE A 9 -0.04 24.94 7.55
N ASP A 10 -0.32 26.24 7.36
CA ASP A 10 -1.54 26.86 7.86
C ASP A 10 -2.66 26.58 6.85
N ILE A 11 -3.68 25.83 7.27
CA ILE A 11 -4.82 25.50 6.43
C ILE A 11 -5.97 26.38 6.90
N GLU A 12 -6.24 27.44 6.16
CA GLU A 12 -7.46 28.23 6.35
C GLU A 12 -8.67 27.37 5.95
N THR A 13 -9.65 27.29 6.84
CA THR A 13 -10.84 26.43 6.66
C THR A 13 -12.14 27.24 6.63
N HIS A 14 -12.05 28.57 6.58
CA HIS A 14 -13.19 29.49 6.64
C HIS A 14 -13.67 29.88 5.24
N PHE A 15 -13.76 28.90 4.34
CA PHE A 15 -14.28 29.06 2.99
C PHE A 15 -15.69 28.46 2.88
N ALA A 16 -16.52 28.97 1.97
CA ALA A 16 -17.92 28.55 1.82
C ALA A 16 -18.08 27.08 1.38
N ASP A 17 -17.06 26.53 0.72
CA ASP A 17 -16.95 25.13 0.29
C ASP A 17 -16.37 24.21 1.37
N THR A 18 -15.88 24.77 2.48
CA THR A 18 -15.35 24.01 3.60
C THR A 18 -16.41 23.85 4.68
N LYS A 19 -16.73 22.60 5.03
CA LYS A 19 -17.73 22.29 6.06
C LYS A 19 -17.05 21.53 7.20
N PRO A 20 -17.13 22.01 8.46
CA PRO A 20 -16.62 21.25 9.59
C PRO A 20 -17.45 19.98 9.79
N VAL A 21 -16.76 18.85 9.97
CA VAL A 21 -17.38 17.54 10.20
C VAL A 21 -16.90 17.03 11.55
N GLN A 22 -17.84 16.62 12.41
CA GLN A 22 -17.49 15.97 13.67
C GLN A 22 -17.02 14.54 13.40
N HIS A 23 -16.08 14.03 14.20
CA HIS A 23 -15.49 12.71 13.99
C HIS A 23 -16.55 11.59 13.89
N GLN A 24 -17.61 11.66 14.73
CA GLN A 24 -18.72 10.71 14.72
C GLN A 24 -19.55 10.71 13.42
N ASP A 25 -19.55 11.83 12.70
CA ASP A 25 -20.32 12.01 11.47
C ASP A 25 -19.49 11.72 10.21
N LEU A 26 -18.18 11.46 10.37
CA LEU A 26 -17.23 11.32 9.25
C LEU A 26 -17.69 10.28 8.23
N LEU A 27 -18.04 9.06 8.66
CA LEU A 27 -18.46 8.01 7.73
C LEU A 27 -19.75 8.39 7.01
N LYS A 28 -20.72 8.96 7.73
CA LYS A 28 -21.96 9.42 7.12
C LYS A 28 -21.68 10.47 6.04
N THR A 29 -20.83 11.45 6.34
CA THR A 29 -20.45 12.48 5.38
C THR A 29 -19.70 11.91 4.19
N TYR A 30 -18.76 10.99 4.43
CA TYR A 30 -18.00 10.30 3.38
C TYR A 30 -18.93 9.52 2.44
N LEU A 31 -19.83 8.69 3.00
CA LEU A 31 -20.78 7.90 2.21
C LEU A 31 -21.76 8.78 1.45
N GLN A 32 -22.15 9.94 2.00
CA GLN A 32 -22.97 10.91 1.27
C GLN A 32 -22.21 11.54 0.10
N ALA A 33 -20.92 11.87 0.30
CA ALA A 33 -20.09 12.47 -0.73
C ALA A 33 -19.87 11.50 -1.90
N CYS A 34 -19.59 10.22 -1.62
CA CYS A 34 -19.35 9.21 -2.65
C CYS A 34 -20.62 8.53 -3.18
N GLY A 35 -21.82 9.05 -2.86
CA GLY A 35 -23.09 8.46 -3.29
C GLY A 35 -23.31 7.01 -2.81
N ASN A 36 -22.69 6.64 -1.69
CA ASN A 36 -22.65 5.30 -1.12
C ASN A 36 -22.09 4.25 -2.11
N GLN A 37 -21.13 4.66 -2.93
CA GLN A 37 -20.39 3.83 -3.87
C GLN A 37 -18.89 4.06 -3.69
N ILE A 38 -18.07 3.13 -4.17
CA ILE A 38 -16.63 3.34 -4.25
C ILE A 38 -16.37 4.16 -5.51
N ASP A 39 -15.88 5.39 -5.34
CA ASP A 39 -15.60 6.33 -6.43
C ASP A 39 -14.11 6.70 -6.52
N ASP A 40 -13.76 7.45 -7.56
CA ASP A 40 -12.40 7.96 -7.79
C ASP A 40 -12.17 9.35 -7.17
N GLU A 41 -13.23 10.06 -6.78
CA GLU A 41 -13.22 11.50 -6.47
C GLU A 41 -13.19 11.79 -4.96
N THR A 42 -13.68 10.89 -4.12
CA THR A 42 -13.80 11.11 -2.68
C THR A 42 -12.56 10.58 -1.95
N ILE A 43 -11.87 11.45 -1.21
CA ILE A 43 -10.62 11.13 -0.49
C ILE A 43 -10.71 11.58 0.98
N ILE A 44 -10.31 10.71 1.90
CA ILE A 44 -10.06 11.06 3.31
C ILE A 44 -8.57 11.33 3.50
N ILE A 45 -8.23 12.52 4.03
CA ILE A 45 -6.85 12.88 4.39
C ILE A 45 -6.73 12.87 5.91
N ALA A 46 -5.68 12.24 6.42
CA ALA A 46 -5.40 12.17 7.86
C ALA A 46 -3.92 12.43 8.17
N TYR A 47 -3.64 12.86 9.40
CA TYR A 47 -2.31 13.27 9.83
C TYR A 47 -1.29 12.12 9.93
N SER A 48 -1.72 10.91 10.28
CA SER A 48 -0.84 9.76 10.51
C SER A 48 -1.29 8.51 9.76
N ASN A 49 -0.34 7.64 9.39
CA ASN A 49 -0.66 6.36 8.73
C ASN A 49 -1.55 5.46 9.61
N SER A 50 -1.40 5.50 10.94
CA SER A 50 -2.29 4.75 11.84
C SER A 50 -3.74 5.24 11.71
N SER A 51 -3.96 6.56 11.66
CA SER A 51 -5.28 7.14 11.44
C SER A 51 -5.82 6.81 10.04
N VAL A 52 -4.98 6.87 9.01
CA VAL A 52 -5.35 6.44 7.64
C VAL A 52 -5.81 4.99 7.65
N LYS A 53 -5.07 4.09 8.30
CA LYS A 53 -5.46 2.68 8.40
C LYS A 53 -6.80 2.50 9.12
N GLU A 54 -7.02 3.20 10.23
CA GLU A 54 -8.30 3.15 10.95
C GLU A 54 -9.47 3.61 10.07
N TYR A 55 -9.30 4.70 9.30
CA TYR A 55 -10.33 5.16 8.37
C TYR A 55 -10.53 4.21 7.19
N ASN A 56 -9.46 3.65 6.62
CA ASN A 56 -9.55 2.65 5.56
C ASN A 56 -10.29 1.41 6.05
N ASP A 57 -9.93 0.87 7.22
CA ASP A 57 -10.61 -0.28 7.81
C ASP A 57 -12.10 0.02 8.07
N PHE A 58 -12.41 1.22 8.58
CA PHE A 58 -13.77 1.63 8.88
C PHE A 58 -14.65 1.75 7.63
N VAL A 59 -14.19 2.49 6.61
CA VAL A 59 -14.90 2.63 5.33
C VAL A 59 -15.03 1.28 4.62
N ARG A 60 -13.95 0.50 4.60
CA ARG A 60 -13.94 -0.82 3.95
C ARG A 60 -14.90 -1.80 4.64
N SER A 61 -15.02 -1.75 5.97
CA SER A 61 -15.96 -2.60 6.71
C SER A 61 -17.44 -2.34 6.35
N HIS A 62 -17.75 -1.12 5.90
CA HIS A 62 -19.08 -0.77 5.40
C HIS A 62 -19.34 -1.35 4.01
N PHE A 63 -18.39 -1.19 3.07
CA PHE A 63 -18.55 -1.70 1.70
C PHE A 63 -18.40 -3.21 1.57
N PHE A 64 -17.57 -3.83 2.41
CA PHE A 64 -17.25 -5.26 2.38
C PHE A 64 -17.44 -5.88 3.77
N PRO A 65 -18.70 -6.05 4.21
CA PRO A 65 -18.99 -6.58 5.54
C PRO A 65 -18.43 -8.01 5.69
N ASN A 66 -17.82 -8.28 6.85
CA ASN A 66 -17.18 -9.56 7.20
C ASN A 66 -15.98 -9.96 6.32
N GLN A 67 -15.45 -9.04 5.50
CA GLN A 67 -14.30 -9.30 4.65
C GLN A 67 -13.07 -8.60 5.21
N SER A 68 -12.19 -9.34 5.90
CA SER A 68 -11.00 -8.77 6.56
C SER A 68 -9.75 -8.70 5.68
N ILE A 69 -9.77 -9.36 4.52
CA ILE A 69 -8.67 -9.41 3.55
C ILE A 69 -9.12 -8.83 2.21
N ILE A 70 -8.18 -8.42 1.37
CA ILE A 70 -8.44 -7.87 0.03
C ILE A 70 -9.42 -8.74 -0.77
N THR A 71 -10.33 -8.09 -1.49
CA THR A 71 -11.40 -8.71 -2.28
C THR A 71 -11.60 -7.95 -3.59
N LYS A 72 -12.39 -8.55 -4.49
CA LYS A 72 -12.90 -7.86 -5.67
C LYS A 72 -13.58 -6.53 -5.30
N ASP A 73 -13.36 -5.52 -6.14
CA ASP A 73 -13.82 -4.15 -6.05
C ASP A 73 -13.12 -3.29 -4.97
N ASP A 74 -12.12 -3.83 -4.25
CA ASP A 74 -11.26 -2.99 -3.40
C ASP A 74 -10.50 -1.94 -4.24
N LYS A 75 -10.51 -0.69 -3.77
CA LYS A 75 -9.66 0.38 -4.28
C LYS A 75 -8.32 0.38 -3.55
N ILE A 76 -7.24 0.33 -4.30
CA ILE A 76 -5.87 0.34 -3.79
C ILE A 76 -5.08 1.50 -4.39
N ILE A 77 -4.02 1.90 -3.71
CA ILE A 77 -3.07 2.92 -4.18
C ILE A 77 -1.69 2.29 -4.36
N LEU A 78 -1.03 2.60 -5.46
CA LEU A 78 0.33 2.15 -5.71
C LEU A 78 1.31 2.98 -4.88
N VAL A 79 2.21 2.31 -4.16
CA VAL A 79 3.20 2.97 -3.27
C VAL A 79 4.60 3.10 -3.90
N SER A 80 4.81 2.54 -5.10
CA SER A 80 6.09 2.57 -5.81
C SER A 80 5.90 2.43 -7.32
N ASN A 81 6.74 3.10 -8.11
CA ASN A 81 6.61 3.07 -9.57
C ASN A 81 6.98 1.69 -10.12
N ASN A 82 6.21 1.20 -11.10
CA ASN A 82 6.47 -0.04 -11.80
C ASN A 82 6.32 0.15 -13.33
N TYR A 83 7.41 -0.11 -14.04
CA TYR A 83 7.53 0.11 -15.49
C TYR A 83 7.59 -1.20 -16.29
N ASN A 84 7.19 -2.32 -15.69
CA ASN A 84 7.29 -3.65 -16.31
C ASN A 84 6.03 -4.06 -17.08
N TYR A 85 5.01 -3.20 -17.13
CA TYR A 85 3.73 -3.46 -17.78
C TYR A 85 3.54 -2.59 -19.02
N PRO A 86 2.52 -2.86 -19.86
CA PRO A 86 2.23 -2.04 -21.04
C PRO A 86 1.90 -0.57 -20.74
N ILE A 87 1.64 -0.24 -19.48
CA ILE A 87 1.47 1.12 -18.97
C ILE A 87 2.51 1.42 -17.89
N GLU A 88 2.84 2.71 -17.77
CA GLU A 88 3.63 3.19 -16.64
C GLU A 88 2.71 3.23 -15.41
N LEU A 89 3.07 2.47 -14.37
CA LEU A 89 2.41 2.56 -13.07
C LEU A 89 3.25 3.45 -12.17
N LEU A 90 2.65 4.53 -11.66
CA LEU A 90 3.31 5.54 -10.85
C LEU A 90 2.82 5.51 -9.40
N ASN A 91 3.71 5.84 -8.47
CA ASN A 91 3.35 6.00 -7.07
C ASN A 91 2.25 7.07 -6.95
N GLY A 92 1.14 6.70 -6.31
CA GLY A 92 -0.07 7.51 -6.20
C GLY A 92 -1.21 7.05 -7.11
N ASP A 93 -0.96 6.20 -8.10
CA ASP A 93 -2.02 5.70 -8.99
C ASP A 93 -3.00 4.82 -8.21
N PHE A 94 -4.30 5.03 -8.46
CA PHE A 94 -5.36 4.17 -7.93
C PHE A 94 -5.64 3.01 -8.88
N GLY A 95 -5.89 1.84 -8.30
CA GLY A 95 -6.34 0.66 -9.02
C GLY A 95 -7.53 0.00 -8.33
N ILE A 96 -8.35 -0.71 -9.10
CA ILE A 96 -9.50 -1.48 -8.60
C ILE A 96 -9.22 -2.97 -8.77
N ILE A 97 -9.38 -3.73 -7.70
CA ILE A 97 -9.18 -5.18 -7.71
C ILE A 97 -10.31 -5.84 -8.50
N GLN A 98 -9.96 -6.60 -9.53
CA GLN A 98 -10.92 -7.36 -10.34
C GLN A 98 -11.01 -8.81 -9.89
N GLU A 99 -9.87 -9.40 -9.53
CA GLU A 99 -9.77 -10.79 -9.10
C GLU A 99 -8.74 -10.95 -7.99
N VAL A 100 -9.01 -11.85 -7.05
CA VAL A 100 -8.11 -12.18 -5.94
C VAL A 100 -8.00 -13.69 -5.81
N SER A 101 -6.76 -14.19 -5.73
CA SER A 101 -6.53 -15.60 -5.42
C SER A 101 -7.06 -15.95 -4.02
N PRO A 102 -7.83 -17.03 -3.85
CA PRO A 102 -8.38 -17.42 -2.55
C PRO A 102 -7.28 -17.74 -1.52
N THR A 103 -6.09 -18.15 -1.98
CA THR A 103 -4.94 -18.49 -1.14
C THR A 103 -3.81 -17.48 -1.29
N ASN A 104 -3.14 -17.14 -0.18
CA ASN A 104 -1.86 -16.45 -0.23
C ASN A 104 -0.73 -17.47 -0.28
N GLU A 105 0.37 -17.00 -0.85
CA GLU A 105 1.67 -17.62 -0.72
C GLU A 105 2.40 -16.98 0.47
N ILE A 106 2.92 -17.80 1.38
CA ILE A 106 3.75 -17.36 2.50
C ILE A 106 5.15 -17.90 2.29
N ARG A 107 6.14 -17.00 2.25
CA ARG A 107 7.55 -17.33 2.08
C ARG A 107 8.32 -16.93 3.33
N ASN A 108 8.86 -17.91 4.03
CA ASN A 108 9.64 -17.69 5.25
C ASN A 108 11.12 -17.56 4.92
N ILE A 109 11.68 -16.36 5.08
CA ILE A 109 13.10 -16.10 4.79
C ILE A 109 13.88 -15.99 6.10
N THR A 110 14.95 -16.76 6.23
CA THR A 110 15.81 -16.71 7.40
C THR A 110 16.89 -15.65 7.23
N LEU A 111 16.90 -14.65 8.11
CA LEU A 111 17.95 -13.64 8.21
C LEU A 111 18.92 -13.99 9.33
N LYS A 112 20.21 -13.76 9.11
CA LYS A 112 21.28 -13.90 10.11
C LYS A 112 21.74 -12.51 10.55
N ARG A 113 21.69 -12.22 11.86
CA ARG A 113 22.22 -10.97 12.43
C ARG A 113 23.00 -11.22 13.72
N LYS A 114 23.97 -10.37 14.04
CA LYS A 114 24.65 -10.43 15.34
C LYS A 114 23.80 -9.72 16.40
N ASN A 115 23.65 -10.34 17.56
CA ASN A 115 23.06 -9.67 18.72
C ASN A 115 24.08 -8.72 19.40
N LYS A 116 23.66 -8.02 20.46
CA LYS A 116 24.54 -7.11 21.24
C LYS A 116 25.75 -7.82 21.87
N LEU A 117 25.70 -9.14 22.01
CA LEU A 117 26.76 -10.00 22.56
C LEU A 117 27.66 -10.59 21.46
N GLY A 118 27.47 -10.19 20.19
CA GLY A 118 28.26 -10.66 19.05
C GLY A 118 27.89 -12.05 18.53
N ASN A 119 26.90 -12.72 19.13
CA ASN A 119 26.44 -14.04 18.68
C ASN A 119 25.53 -13.89 17.46
N VAL A 120 25.67 -14.79 16.49
CA VAL A 120 24.79 -14.84 15.32
C VAL A 120 23.46 -15.47 15.73
N ILE A 121 22.38 -14.73 15.52
CA ILE A 121 21.01 -15.19 15.70
C ILE A 121 20.32 -15.30 14.34
N GLU A 122 19.40 -16.24 14.23
CA GLU A 122 18.55 -16.44 13.06
C GLU A 122 17.13 -15.93 13.34
N ILE A 123 16.56 -15.18 12.40
CA ILE A 123 15.20 -14.65 12.48
C ILE A 123 14.47 -15.07 11.22
N LYS A 124 13.29 -15.68 11.38
CA LYS A 124 12.40 -15.99 10.26
C LYS A 124 11.50 -14.80 10.01
N VAL A 125 11.53 -14.28 8.79
CA VAL A 125 10.69 -13.17 8.34
C VAL A 125 9.69 -13.72 7.31
N PRO A 126 8.38 -13.72 7.62
CA PRO A 126 7.36 -14.15 6.68
C PRO A 126 7.05 -13.03 5.68
N LEU A 127 7.07 -13.36 4.39
CA LEU A 127 6.57 -12.52 3.30
C LEU A 127 5.27 -13.12 2.77
N HIS A 128 4.21 -12.33 2.79
CA HIS A 128 2.87 -12.71 2.36
C HIS A 128 2.59 -12.12 0.98
N PHE A 129 2.29 -12.99 0.03
CA PHE A 129 2.01 -12.61 -1.33
C PHE A 129 0.64 -13.09 -1.77
N ARG A 130 -0.03 -12.27 -2.59
CA ARG A 130 -1.34 -12.60 -3.16
C ARG A 130 -1.30 -12.35 -4.65
N ASN A 131 -1.73 -13.34 -5.44
CA ASN A 131 -1.97 -13.10 -6.87
C ASN A 131 -3.31 -12.37 -7.01
N VAL A 132 -3.31 -11.32 -7.82
CA VAL A 132 -4.48 -10.47 -8.08
C VAL A 132 -4.48 -10.01 -9.53
N THR A 133 -5.66 -9.62 -10.01
CA THR A 133 -5.82 -8.85 -11.25
C THR A 133 -6.30 -7.46 -10.85
N ILE A 134 -5.55 -6.43 -11.21
CA ILE A 134 -5.86 -5.03 -10.88
C ILE A 134 -6.19 -4.29 -12.17
N GLN A 135 -7.29 -3.54 -12.16
CA GLN A 135 -7.62 -2.58 -13.19
C GLN A 135 -7.01 -1.23 -12.85
N PHE A 136 -6.20 -0.69 -13.76
CA PHE A 136 -5.75 0.69 -13.76
C PHE A 136 -6.33 1.42 -14.97
N LYS A 137 -6.37 2.75 -14.92
CA LYS A 137 -6.75 3.60 -16.05
C LYS A 137 -5.56 4.46 -16.45
N ASP A 138 -5.35 4.66 -17.75
CA ASP A 138 -4.39 5.64 -18.24
C ASP A 138 -4.98 7.05 -18.26
N THR A 139 -4.22 8.02 -18.77
CA THR A 139 -4.64 9.43 -18.87
C THR A 139 -5.84 9.65 -19.78
N ASP A 140 -6.16 8.71 -20.66
CA ASP A 140 -7.32 8.76 -21.56
C ASP A 140 -8.49 7.92 -21.02
N GLU A 141 -8.49 7.60 -19.71
CA GLU A 141 -9.47 6.75 -19.02
C GLU A 141 -9.55 5.31 -19.59
N LYS A 142 -8.57 4.88 -20.38
CA LYS A 142 -8.57 3.54 -20.97
C LYS A 142 -8.15 2.51 -19.91
N PRO A 143 -8.94 1.43 -19.72
CA PRO A 143 -8.63 0.43 -18.70
C PRO A 143 -7.53 -0.53 -19.14
N TYR A 144 -6.64 -0.88 -18.21
CA TYR A 144 -5.66 -1.95 -18.33
C TYR A 144 -5.79 -2.91 -17.15
N TYR A 145 -5.81 -4.20 -17.46
CA TYR A 145 -5.91 -5.27 -16.48
C TYR A 145 -4.53 -5.89 -16.30
N ILE A 146 -4.02 -5.80 -15.08
CA ILE A 146 -2.67 -6.23 -14.74
C ILE A 146 -2.75 -7.42 -13.80
N GLU A 147 -2.37 -8.58 -14.31
CA GLU A 147 -2.14 -9.78 -13.51
C GLU A 147 -0.80 -9.66 -12.80
N CYS A 148 -0.82 -9.61 -11.47
CA CYS A 148 0.39 -9.43 -10.69
C CYS A 148 0.30 -10.11 -9.32
N LYS A 149 1.37 -9.94 -8.55
CA LYS A 149 1.50 -10.42 -7.18
C LYS A 149 1.73 -9.21 -6.28
N ILE A 150 0.84 -8.99 -5.32
CA ILE A 150 0.98 -7.94 -4.31
C ILE A 150 1.61 -8.50 -3.04
N ILE A 151 2.24 -7.62 -2.25
CA ILE A 151 2.76 -7.93 -0.92
C ILE A 151 1.78 -7.50 0.17
N GLU A 152 1.18 -8.47 0.86
CA GLU A 152 0.15 -8.22 1.88
C GLU A 152 0.73 -7.61 3.18
N ASN A 153 2.05 -7.75 3.41
CA ASN A 153 2.71 -7.18 4.59
C ASN A 153 2.48 -5.68 4.73
N ILE A 154 2.50 -4.92 3.62
CA ILE A 154 2.22 -3.48 3.63
C ILE A 154 0.72 -3.22 3.77
N LEU A 155 -0.10 -3.97 3.03
CA LEU A 155 -1.53 -3.72 2.90
C LEU A 155 -2.28 -3.70 4.25
N TYR A 156 -1.83 -4.54 5.19
CA TYR A 156 -2.44 -4.66 6.52
C TYR A 156 -1.60 -4.03 7.64
N SER A 157 -0.52 -3.33 7.30
CA SER A 157 0.37 -2.66 8.27
C SER A 157 -0.11 -1.25 8.59
N LYS A 158 0.30 -0.73 9.76
CA LYS A 158 0.19 0.69 10.11
C LYS A 158 1.37 1.52 9.60
N GLU A 159 2.42 0.85 9.12
CA GLU A 159 3.62 1.47 8.58
C GLU A 159 3.45 1.78 7.09
N ARG A 160 4.14 2.82 6.61
CA ARG A 160 4.12 3.22 5.19
C ARG A 160 4.83 2.19 4.30
N ASP A 161 5.91 1.64 4.81
CA ASP A 161 6.86 0.83 4.06
C ASP A 161 7.08 -0.50 4.76
N LEU A 162 7.62 -1.46 4.01
CA LEU A 162 8.17 -2.69 4.59
C LEU A 162 9.29 -2.34 5.58
N SER A 163 9.34 -3.08 6.68
CA SER A 163 10.44 -2.99 7.63
C SER A 163 11.78 -3.35 6.95
N SER A 164 12.89 -2.92 7.57
CA SER A 164 14.23 -3.25 7.07
C SER A 164 14.48 -4.75 6.94
N ASP A 165 13.90 -5.56 7.84
CA ASP A 165 14.05 -7.01 7.80
C ASP A 165 13.17 -7.61 6.68
N GLU A 166 11.96 -7.10 6.44
CA GLU A 166 11.13 -7.50 5.29
C GLU A 166 11.77 -7.14 3.94
N LEU A 167 12.35 -5.93 3.80
CA LEU A 167 13.06 -5.54 2.58
C LEU A 167 14.27 -6.46 2.31
N LYS A 168 15.05 -6.81 3.34
CA LYS A 168 16.17 -7.76 3.21
C LYS A 168 15.67 -9.16 2.88
N ALA A 169 14.57 -9.59 3.50
CA ALA A 169 13.96 -10.87 3.21
C ALA A 169 13.48 -10.95 1.76
N LEU A 170 12.81 -9.91 1.26
CA LEU A 170 12.34 -9.80 -0.12
C LEU A 170 13.51 -9.86 -1.11
N TYR A 171 14.60 -9.15 -0.80
CA TYR A 171 15.83 -9.19 -1.57
C TYR A 171 16.45 -10.59 -1.65
N LEU A 172 16.55 -11.29 -0.51
CA LEU A 172 17.09 -12.64 -0.46
C LEU A 172 16.18 -13.64 -1.17
N ASP A 173 14.87 -13.53 -1.01
CA ASP A 173 13.91 -14.35 -1.73
C ASP A 173 14.07 -14.22 -3.24
N PHE A 174 14.18 -12.98 -3.74
CA PHE A 174 14.46 -12.71 -5.14
C PHE A 174 15.73 -13.42 -5.60
N LYS A 175 16.83 -13.33 -4.84
CA LYS A 175 18.10 -14.01 -5.17
C LYS A 175 17.98 -15.53 -5.19
N ILE A 176 17.26 -16.11 -4.24
CA ILE A 176 17.03 -17.56 -4.17
C ILE A 176 16.27 -18.03 -5.41
N ARG A 177 15.26 -17.26 -5.86
CA ARG A 177 14.48 -17.57 -7.07
C ARG A 177 15.23 -17.30 -8.38
N ASN A 178 16.24 -16.43 -8.34
CA ASN A 178 16.96 -15.95 -9.51
C ASN A 178 18.48 -16.16 -9.36
N PRO A 179 18.95 -17.42 -9.24
CA PRO A 179 20.36 -17.72 -8.95
C PRO A 179 21.33 -17.23 -10.05
N PHE A 180 20.84 -17.07 -11.29
CA PHE A 180 21.64 -16.62 -12.43
C PHE A 180 21.86 -15.10 -12.46
N PHE A 181 21.15 -14.31 -11.65
CA PHE A 181 21.38 -12.87 -11.51
C PHE A 181 22.50 -12.61 -10.49
N THR A 182 23.75 -12.70 -10.94
CA THR A 182 24.92 -12.41 -10.09
C THR A 182 25.10 -10.90 -9.89
N SER A 183 25.66 -10.51 -8.75
CA SER A 183 25.76 -9.14 -8.20
C SER A 183 26.62 -8.13 -9.00
N ARG A 184 26.93 -8.41 -10.27
CA ARG A 184 27.79 -7.59 -11.13
C ARG A 184 27.05 -6.73 -12.15
N ASN A 185 25.74 -6.87 -12.31
CA ASN A 185 24.97 -6.03 -13.22
C ASN A 185 24.09 -5.04 -12.47
N ASN A 186 24.27 -3.73 -12.74
CA ASN A 186 23.48 -2.60 -12.21
C ASN A 186 21.95 -2.72 -12.44
N ARG A 187 21.48 -3.76 -13.12
CA ARG A 187 20.06 -4.08 -13.35
C ARG A 187 19.35 -4.67 -12.13
N THR A 188 20.05 -5.20 -11.12
CA THR A 188 19.37 -5.81 -9.95
C THR A 188 18.54 -4.79 -9.17
N LYS A 189 18.96 -3.51 -9.11
CA LYS A 189 18.21 -2.46 -8.39
C LYS A 189 16.82 -2.19 -8.99
N ARG A 190 16.61 -2.43 -10.29
CA ARG A 190 15.34 -2.15 -10.98
C ARG A 190 14.27 -3.21 -10.69
N CYS A 191 14.65 -4.38 -10.18
CA CYS A 191 13.74 -5.48 -9.84
C CYS A 191 13.27 -5.47 -8.38
N PHE A 192 13.63 -4.46 -7.57
CA PHE A 192 13.15 -4.32 -6.18
C PHE A 192 11.94 -3.40 -6.04
N ALA A 193 11.47 -2.83 -7.16
CA ALA A 193 10.13 -2.26 -7.28
C ALA A 193 9.10 -3.32 -7.72
N ASN A 194 9.46 -4.60 -7.64
CA ASN A 194 8.65 -5.75 -8.05
C ASN A 194 7.78 -6.28 -6.92
#